data_AF-A0A431HQN1-F1
#
_entry.id   AF-A0A431HQN1-F1
#
_cell.length_a   1.000
_cell.length_b   1.000
_cell.length_c   1.000
_cell.angle_alpha   90.00
_cell.angle_beta   90.00
_cell.angle_gamma   90.00
#
_symmetry.space_group_name_H-M   'P 1'
#
loop_
_entity.id
_entity.type
_entity.pdbx_description
1 polymer ?
#
loop_
_entity_poly.entity_id
_entity_poly.type
_entity_poly.pdbx_seq_one_letter_code
_entity_poly.pdbx_strand_id
1 'polypeptide(L)'
;MGRKRIMETIFLGLWIMIAVILFVHYNKKYNNPVKIPDKLKIKNNLELNKIYDIKRITVLSGDSFDVVIYDDVESRLLSKLNLTAVADSKNVVLKLLNNSTNPKIKLTKKDNDGKWVVDILLTSEEKEINLSEWLVRQNLVYK
;
A
#
# COMPACT_ATOMS: atom_id res chain seq x y z
N MET A 1 -22.39 -57.48 -33.64
CA MET A 1 -21.77 -56.85 -32.45
C MET A 1 -20.72 -55.76 -32.74
N GLY A 2 -20.17 -55.62 -33.97
CA GLY A 2 -19.09 -54.65 -34.24
C GLY A 2 -19.51 -53.17 -34.40
N ARG A 3 -20.63 -52.89 -35.07
CA ARG A 3 -21.02 -51.50 -35.43
C ARG A 3 -21.32 -50.59 -34.23
N LYS A 4 -21.91 -51.15 -33.16
CA LYS A 4 -22.24 -50.39 -31.95
C LYS A 4 -20.98 -49.93 -31.20
N ARG A 5 -19.99 -50.81 -31.06
CA ARG A 5 -18.68 -50.48 -30.48
C ARG A 5 -17.92 -49.45 -31.30
N ILE A 6 -17.98 -49.55 -32.64
CA ILE A 6 -17.33 -48.57 -33.52
C ILE A 6 -17.96 -47.17 -33.34
N MET A 7 -19.29 -47.07 -33.27
CA MET A 7 -19.98 -45.80 -33.02
C MET A 7 -19.63 -45.23 -31.64
N GLU A 8 -19.61 -46.07 -30.60
CA GLU A 8 -19.21 -45.66 -29.24
C GLU A 8 -17.79 -45.09 -29.20
N THR A 9 -16.82 -45.70 -29.90
CA THR A 9 -15.45 -45.20 -29.97
C THR A 9 -15.36 -43.86 -30.70
N ILE A 10 -16.14 -43.67 -31.77
CA ILE A 10 -16.18 -42.41 -32.53
C ILE A 10 -16.74 -41.29 -31.64
N PHE A 11 -17.83 -41.55 -30.92
CA PHE A 11 -18.41 -40.57 -29.98
C PHE A 11 -17.43 -40.21 -28.86
N LEU A 12 -16.74 -41.20 -28.28
CA LEU A 12 -15.74 -40.95 -27.24
C LEU A 12 -14.59 -40.08 -27.76
N GLY A 13 -14.09 -40.37 -28.96
CA GLY A 13 -13.04 -39.59 -29.61
C GLY A 13 -13.45 -38.14 -29.87
N LEU A 14 -14.70 -37.91 -30.31
CA LEU A 14 -15.24 -36.57 -30.51
C LEU A 14 -15.29 -35.77 -29.20
N TRP A 15 -15.76 -36.38 -28.12
CA TRP A 15 -15.82 -35.72 -26.80
C TRP A 15 -14.44 -35.35 -26.26
N ILE A 16 -13.45 -36.22 -26.42
CA ILE A 16 -12.06 -35.96 -26.02
C ILE A 16 -11.50 -34.78 -26.83
N MET A 17 -11.75 -34.73 -28.14
CA MET A 17 -11.29 -33.63 -28.99
C MET A 17 -11.88 -32.28 -28.55
N ILE A 18 -13.18 -32.23 -28.24
CA ILE A 18 -13.86 -31.03 -27.73
C ILE A 18 -13.24 -30.58 -26.40
N ALA A 19 -13.00 -31.53 -25.48
CA ALA A 19 -12.39 -31.23 -24.18
C ALA A 19 -10.98 -30.62 -24.32
N VAL A 20 -10.16 -31.15 -25.23
CA VAL A 20 -8.81 -30.62 -25.50
C VAL A 20 -8.86 -29.21 -26.07
N ILE A 21 -9.77 -28.93 -27.02
CA ILE A 21 -9.94 -27.60 -27.61
C ILE A 21 -10.33 -26.59 -26.54
N LEU A 22 -11.29 -26.93 -25.68
CA LEU A 22 -11.71 -26.08 -24.57
C LEU A 22 -10.58 -25.83 -23.57
N PHE A 23 -9.82 -26.87 -23.22
CA PHE A 23 -8.68 -26.75 -22.31
C PHE A 23 -7.58 -25.81 -22.84
N VAL A 24 -7.21 -25.97 -24.13
CA VAL A 24 -6.22 -25.10 -24.78
C VAL A 24 -6.72 -23.66 -24.91
N HIS A 25 -8.00 -23.47 -25.23
CA HIS A 25 -8.59 -22.13 -25.34
C HIS A 25 -8.65 -21.42 -23.98
N TYR A 26 -9.00 -22.13 -22.91
CA TYR A 26 -9.10 -21.55 -21.56
C TYR A 26 -7.74 -21.28 -20.93
N ASN A 27 -6.74 -22.15 -21.11
CA ASN A 27 -5.39 -21.91 -20.56
C ASN A 27 -4.72 -20.64 -21.09
N LYS A 28 -5.02 -20.23 -22.35
CA LYS A 28 -4.46 -19.00 -22.91
C LYS A 28 -5.00 -17.71 -22.27
N LYS A 29 -6.15 -17.75 -21.59
CA LYS A 29 -6.76 -16.55 -20.98
C LYS A 29 -6.37 -16.30 -19.52
N TYR A 30 -5.86 -17.30 -18.80
CA TYR A 30 -5.50 -17.16 -17.38
C TYR A 30 -4.17 -16.44 -17.14
N ASN A 31 -3.25 -16.45 -18.11
CA ASN A 31 -1.90 -15.89 -17.96
C ASN A 31 -1.75 -14.47 -18.50
N ASN A 32 -2.82 -13.85 -18.99
CA ASN A 32 -2.75 -12.44 -19.37
C ASN A 32 -2.81 -11.60 -18.10
N PRO A 33 -1.75 -10.83 -17.76
CA PRO A 33 -1.81 -9.93 -16.61
C PRO A 33 -2.98 -8.98 -16.82
N VAL A 34 -3.79 -8.80 -15.78
CA VAL A 34 -4.90 -7.84 -15.79
C VAL A 34 -4.33 -6.48 -16.15
N LYS A 35 -4.72 -5.94 -17.31
CA LYS A 35 -4.32 -4.61 -17.74
C LYS A 35 -4.95 -3.60 -16.77
N ILE A 36 -4.18 -3.12 -15.81
CA ILE A 36 -4.61 -2.06 -14.90
C ILE A 36 -4.89 -0.82 -15.76
N PRO A 37 -6.10 -0.23 -15.71
CA PRO A 37 -6.43 0.95 -16.50
C PRO A 37 -5.49 2.10 -16.15
N ASP A 38 -5.05 2.88 -17.15
CA ASP A 38 -4.07 3.97 -16.97
C ASP A 38 -4.50 5.03 -15.96
N LYS A 39 -5.81 5.16 -15.69
CA LYS A 39 -6.36 6.03 -14.64
C LYS A 39 -6.00 5.59 -13.21
N LEU A 40 -5.56 4.35 -13.02
CA LEU A 40 -5.05 3.80 -11.76
C LEU A 40 -3.52 3.72 -11.71
N LYS A 41 -2.82 4.15 -12.78
CA LYS A 41 -1.37 4.37 -12.69
C LYS A 41 -1.16 5.61 -11.85
N ILE A 42 -0.84 5.40 -10.58
CA ILE A 42 -0.51 6.46 -9.67
C ILE A 42 0.74 7.16 -10.22
N LYS A 43 0.58 8.39 -10.71
CA LYS A 43 1.67 9.25 -11.17
C LYS A 43 2.35 9.86 -9.93
N ASN A 44 2.90 9.01 -9.06
CA ASN A 44 3.60 9.43 -7.85
C ASN A 44 4.99 9.96 -8.25
N ASN A 45 5.06 11.17 -8.77
CA ASN A 45 6.32 11.91 -8.91
C ASN A 45 6.66 12.60 -7.59
N LEU A 46 6.58 11.84 -6.49
CA LEU A 46 6.88 12.34 -5.16
C LEU A 46 8.36 12.67 -5.06
N GLU A 47 8.67 13.91 -4.70
CA GLU A 47 10.03 14.41 -4.62
C GLU A 47 10.62 14.10 -3.24
N LEU A 48 11.87 13.62 -3.24
CA LEU A 48 12.63 13.43 -2.00
C LEU A 48 12.93 14.80 -1.37
N ASN A 49 12.86 14.85 -0.05
CA ASN A 49 13.07 16.03 0.80
C ASN A 49 12.05 17.17 0.62
N LYS A 50 11.02 16.99 -0.20
CA LYS A 50 9.90 17.94 -0.29
C LYS A 50 8.97 17.76 0.91
N ILE A 51 8.43 18.89 1.38
CA ILE A 51 7.45 18.95 2.45
C ILE A 51 6.06 19.06 1.80
N TYR A 52 5.14 18.23 2.28
CA TYR A 52 3.77 18.16 1.80
C TYR A 52 2.80 18.38 2.95
N ASP A 53 1.66 18.99 2.65
CA ASP A 53 0.56 19.10 3.61
C ASP A 53 -0.19 17.76 3.69
N ILE A 54 -0.45 17.31 4.92
CA ILE A 54 -1.19 16.08 5.16
C ILE A 54 -2.69 16.38 5.12
N LYS A 55 -3.41 15.74 4.19
CA LYS A 55 -4.88 15.75 4.16
C LYS A 55 -5.46 14.82 5.22
N ARG A 56 -4.92 13.61 5.31
CA ARG A 56 -5.41 12.57 6.23
C ARG A 56 -4.26 11.68 6.68
N ILE A 57 -4.23 11.38 7.97
CA ILE A 57 -3.29 10.43 8.56
C ILE A 57 -4.05 9.32 9.28
N THR A 58 -3.69 8.08 9.00
CA THR A 58 -4.18 6.90 9.73
C THR A 58 -2.99 6.25 10.42
N VAL A 59 -3.06 6.13 11.74
CA VAL A 59 -2.00 5.53 12.56
C VAL A 59 -2.15 4.02 12.54
N LEU A 60 -1.20 3.32 11.90
CA LEU A 60 -1.19 1.86 11.84
C LEU A 60 -0.54 1.29 13.11
N SER A 61 0.67 1.78 13.42
CA SER A 61 1.46 1.55 14.63
C SER A 61 2.05 2.88 15.13
N GLY A 62 2.80 2.88 16.24
CA GLY A 62 3.44 4.09 16.75
C GLY A 62 4.45 4.74 15.80
N ASP A 63 4.98 3.97 14.86
CA ASP A 63 6.00 4.38 13.89
C ASP A 63 5.56 4.20 12.43
N SER A 64 4.37 3.63 12.15
CA SER A 64 3.88 3.40 10.78
C SER A 64 2.53 4.05 10.54
N PHE A 65 2.38 4.66 9.36
CA PHE A 65 1.24 5.51 9.00
C PHE A 65 0.78 5.27 7.57
N ASP A 66 -0.51 5.43 7.34
CA ASP A 66 -1.10 5.56 6.03
C ASP A 66 -1.56 7.01 5.83
N VAL A 67 -0.90 7.71 4.92
CA VAL A 67 -0.98 9.16 4.78
C VAL A 67 -1.53 9.49 3.41
N VAL A 68 -2.46 10.44 3.36
CA VAL A 68 -2.90 11.10 2.13
C VAL A 68 -2.36 12.52 2.16
N ILE A 69 -1.58 12.88 1.14
CA ILE A 69 -0.96 14.20 0.99
C ILE A 69 -1.59 14.98 -0.16
N TYR A 70 -1.42 16.31 -0.12
CA TYR A 70 -1.69 17.19 -1.26
C TYR A 70 -0.41 17.38 -2.09
N ASP A 71 -0.39 16.86 -3.32
CA ASP A 71 0.70 17.07 -4.32
C ASP A 71 0.10 17.20 -5.73
N ASP A 72 -0.65 18.30 -5.95
CA ASP A 72 -1.52 18.58 -7.11
C ASP A 72 -2.69 17.59 -7.33
N VAL A 73 -2.46 16.31 -7.05
CA VAL A 73 -3.39 15.20 -7.00
C VAL A 73 -3.26 14.55 -5.62
N GLU A 74 -4.38 14.17 -5.01
CA GLU A 74 -4.37 13.44 -3.74
C GLU A 74 -3.59 12.13 -3.88
N SER A 75 -2.47 12.05 -3.16
CA SER A 75 -1.57 10.91 -3.24
C SER A 75 -1.59 10.17 -1.90
N ARG A 76 -1.89 8.87 -1.95
CA ARG A 76 -1.84 7.98 -0.77
C ARG A 76 -0.48 7.30 -0.71
N LEU A 77 0.15 7.32 0.46
CA LEU A 77 1.44 6.70 0.71
C LEU A 77 1.45 5.98 2.05
N LEU A 78 2.04 4.79 2.05
CA LEU A 78 2.42 4.11 3.28
C LEU A 78 3.76 4.67 3.73
N SER A 79 3.83 5.07 4.99
CA SER A 79 5.01 5.69 5.57
C SER A 79 5.39 5.11 6.94
N LYS A 80 6.63 5.34 7.32
CA LYS A 80 7.18 5.02 8.64
C LYS A 80 8.16 6.07 9.11
N LEU A 81 8.33 6.22 10.41
CA LEU A 81 9.37 7.08 10.98
C LEU A 81 10.74 6.40 10.87
N ASN A 82 11.80 7.19 10.95
CA ASN A 82 13.17 6.68 11.01
C ASN A 82 13.57 6.24 12.44
N LEU A 83 12.64 5.58 13.14
CA LEU A 83 12.83 5.03 14.47
C LEU A 83 11.82 3.89 14.69
N THR A 84 12.04 3.09 15.72
CA THR A 84 11.11 2.04 16.12
C THR A 84 10.41 2.43 17.41
N ALA A 85 9.10 2.59 17.34
CA ALA A 85 8.29 2.96 18.50
C ALA A 85 7.90 1.73 19.34
N VAL A 86 7.72 1.93 20.64
CA VAL A 86 7.24 0.88 21.57
C VAL A 86 5.82 0.44 21.18
N ALA A 87 5.45 -0.81 21.40
CA ALA A 87 4.16 -1.37 20.94
C ALA A 87 2.94 -0.55 21.40
N ASP A 88 2.98 -0.01 22.62
CA ASP A 88 1.87 0.74 23.23
C ASP A 88 1.81 2.22 22.83
N SER A 89 2.79 2.71 22.05
CA SER A 89 2.87 4.13 21.65
C SER A 89 1.77 4.58 20.70
N LYS A 90 1.06 3.65 20.03
CA LYS A 90 -0.01 3.95 19.07
C LYS A 90 -1.07 4.91 19.62
N ASN A 91 -1.58 4.63 20.82
CA ASN A 91 -2.63 5.45 21.44
C ASN A 91 -2.13 6.84 21.82
N VAL A 92 -0.85 6.94 22.17
CA VAL A 92 -0.20 8.20 22.55
C VAL A 92 0.01 9.08 21.32
N VAL A 93 0.46 8.50 20.21
CA VAL A 93 0.58 9.18 18.91
C VAL A 93 -0.79 9.66 18.41
N LEU A 94 -1.82 8.81 18.51
CA LEU A 94 -3.19 9.20 18.13
C LEU A 94 -3.69 10.41 18.93
N LYS A 95 -3.48 10.43 20.25
CA LYS A 95 -3.84 11.56 21.10
C LYS A 95 -3.09 12.83 20.70
N LEU A 96 -1.79 12.73 20.41
CA LEU A 96 -1.00 13.87 19.96
C LEU A 96 -1.54 14.43 18.65
N LEU A 97 -1.74 13.58 17.64
CA LEU A 97 -2.22 14.00 16.31
C LEU A 97 -3.61 14.63 16.38
N ASN A 98 -4.51 14.12 17.22
CA ASN A 98 -5.84 14.67 17.40
C ASN A 98 -5.85 16.05 18.07
N ASN A 99 -4.82 16.35 18.87
CA ASN A 99 -4.65 17.63 19.55
C ASN A 99 -3.68 18.58 18.82
N SER A 100 -3.26 18.21 17.61
CA SER A 100 -2.30 18.99 16.82
C SER A 100 -2.96 19.54 15.56
N THR A 101 -2.41 20.64 15.07
CA THR A 101 -2.85 21.32 13.85
C THR A 101 -1.73 21.35 12.82
N ASN A 102 -2.08 21.66 11.57
CA ASN A 102 -1.15 21.81 10.44
C ASN A 102 -0.15 20.64 10.28
N PRO A 103 -0.62 19.38 10.21
CA PRO A 103 0.29 18.26 10.01
C PRO A 103 0.94 18.35 8.62
N LYS A 104 2.26 18.29 8.61
CA LYS A 104 3.10 18.26 7.41
C LYS A 104 3.99 17.03 7.41
N ILE A 105 4.38 16.59 6.22
CA ILE A 105 5.22 15.42 6.05
C ILE A 105 6.37 15.73 5.11
N LYS A 106 7.58 15.37 5.52
CA LYS A 106 8.77 15.41 4.68
C LYS A 106 9.14 13.99 4.29
N LEU A 107 9.28 13.75 2.99
CA LEU A 107 9.69 12.44 2.47
C LEU A 107 11.20 12.33 2.47
N THR A 108 11.80 11.50 3.31
CA THR A 108 13.26 11.44 3.47
C THR A 108 13.89 10.40 2.55
N LYS A 109 13.35 9.18 2.54
CA LYS A 109 13.79 8.10 1.65
C LYS A 109 12.65 7.12 1.41
N LYS A 110 12.77 6.30 0.37
CA LYS A 110 11.88 5.16 0.15
C LYS A 110 12.64 3.89 0.53
N ASP A 111 12.05 3.08 1.40
CA ASP A 111 12.67 1.84 1.85
C ASP A 111 12.32 0.67 0.92
N ASN A 112 13.08 -0.43 1.03
CA ASN A 112 12.97 -1.60 0.18
C ASN A 112 11.62 -2.33 0.33
N ASP A 113 10.92 -2.13 1.44
CA ASP A 113 9.57 -2.63 1.71
C ASP A 113 8.46 -1.81 1.00
N GLY A 114 8.85 -0.76 0.25
CA GLY A 114 7.94 0.13 -0.45
C GLY A 114 7.35 1.24 0.41
N LYS A 115 7.65 1.28 1.72
CA LYS A 115 7.22 2.36 2.62
C LYS A 115 8.14 3.57 2.49
N TRP A 116 7.55 4.75 2.61
CA TRP A 116 8.31 5.99 2.72
C TRP A 116 8.80 6.20 4.14
N VAL A 117 10.09 6.46 4.32
CA VAL A 117 10.61 6.97 5.58
C VAL A 117 10.42 8.48 5.59
N VAL A 118 9.79 8.98 6.64
CA VAL A 118 9.28 10.35 6.70
C VAL A 118 9.60 11.02 8.03
N ASP A 119 9.63 12.34 8.00
CA ASP A 119 9.53 13.19 9.17
C ASP A 119 8.15 13.85 9.18
N ILE A 120 7.40 13.66 10.27
CA ILE A 120 6.09 14.28 10.45
C ILE A 120 6.26 15.49 11.37
N LEU A 121 5.89 16.65 10.84
CA LEU A 121 5.90 17.93 11.54
C LEU A 121 4.45 18.27 11.89
N LEU A 122 4.22 18.71 13.11
CA LEU A 122 2.88 19.03 13.59
C LEU A 122 2.95 20.22 14.57
N THR A 123 1.89 21.02 14.63
CA THR A 123 1.80 22.14 15.55
C THR A 123 0.98 21.73 16.77
N SER A 124 1.59 21.75 17.95
CA SER A 124 0.92 21.48 19.22
C SER A 124 1.25 22.62 20.19
N GLU A 125 0.24 23.18 20.86
CA GLU A 125 0.43 24.32 21.78
C GLU A 125 1.21 25.48 21.15
N GLU A 126 0.87 25.84 19.91
CA GLU A 126 1.54 26.90 19.12
C GLU A 126 3.03 26.65 18.78
N LYS A 127 3.55 25.46 19.09
CA LYS A 127 4.92 25.06 18.78
C LYS A 127 4.94 24.01 17.68
N GLU A 128 5.83 24.20 16.72
CA GLU A 128 6.14 23.16 15.75
C GLU A 128 6.99 22.08 16.43
N ILE A 129 6.53 20.84 16.35
CA ILE A 129 7.20 19.68 16.89
C ILE A 129 7.38 18.61 15.81
N ASN A 130 8.54 17.96 15.83
CA ASN A 130 8.79 16.77 15.03
C ASN A 130 8.33 15.54 15.81
N LEU A 131 7.47 14.70 15.20
CA LEU A 131 6.91 13.52 15.85
C LEU A 131 8.00 12.54 16.33
N SER A 132 9.05 12.36 15.52
CA SER A 132 10.17 11.47 15.86
C SER A 132 10.89 11.96 17.11
N GLU A 133 11.23 13.26 17.16
CA GLU A 133 11.88 13.86 18.34
C GLU A 133 10.99 13.81 19.58
N TRP A 134 9.69 14.05 19.39
CA TRP A 134 8.73 14.00 20.48
C TRP A 134 8.63 12.60 21.08
N LEU A 135 8.57 11.55 20.25
CA LEU A 135 8.58 10.15 20.70
C LEU A 135 9.84 9.81 21.49
N VAL A 136 11.00 10.30 21.05
CA VAL A 136 12.27 10.13 21.79
C VAL A 136 12.19 10.80 23.16
N ARG A 137 11.71 12.05 23.24
CA ARG A 137 11.55 12.79 24.51
C ARG A 137 10.59 12.09 25.49
N GLN A 138 9.58 11.41 24.96
CA GLN A 138 8.61 10.65 25.76
C GLN A 138 9.10 9.24 26.14
N ASN A 139 10.32 8.84 25.76
CA ASN A 139 10.84 7.47 25.93
C ASN A 139 9.92 6.40 25.29
N LEU A 140 9.26 6.73 24.18
CA LEU A 140 8.35 5.84 23.45
C LEU A 140 9.04 5.13 22.27
N VAL A 141 10.37 5.02 22.33
CA VAL A 141 11.21 4.41 21.28
C VAL A 141 12.07 3.32 21.88
N TYR A 142 12.33 2.26 21.12
CA TYR A 142 13.35 1.29 21.50
C TYR A 142 14.74 1.90 21.30
N LYS A 143 15.65 1.64 22.25
CA LYS A 143 17.06 2.05 22.18
C LYS A 143 17.87 1.08 21.34
#